data_AF-A0A414P7V8-F1
#
_entry.id   AF-A0A414P7V8-F1
#
_cell.length_a   1.000
_cell.length_b   1.000
_cell.length_c   1.000
_cell.angle_alpha   90.00
_cell.angle_beta   90.00
_cell.angle_gamma   90.00
#
_symmetry.space_group_name_H-M   'P 1'
#
loop_
_entity.id
_entity.type
_entity.pdbx_description
1 polymer ?
#
loop_
_entity_poly.entity_id
_entity_poly.type
_entity_poly.pdbx_seq_one_letter_code
_entity_poly.pdbx_strand_id
1 'polypeptide(L)'
;MNKNILTFVLGFISGSAATVIFAKKYYEKVANDEIEQVKETYARKAEIEEAGKIDEDLKAVDKVIKEHQYNTVTDEEPKETAEDKKGPYVIQPEQFCDCDYTPMTLWYWTDGEVTNDDKKIVANVDELIGDVDEVTSYFGEYENDPDTVYVRNDIQRIDYEILKEYRAFSDLNSDEEYDE
;
A
#
# COMPACT_ATOMS: atom_id res chain seq x y z
N MET A 1 -76.96 24.19 -20.17
CA MET A 1 -75.53 24.53 -19.96
C MET A 1 -74.86 24.60 -21.33
N ASN A 2 -74.38 25.77 -21.73
CA ASN A 2 -74.09 26.07 -23.14
C ASN A 2 -72.71 25.51 -23.54
N LYS A 3 -72.67 24.66 -24.58
CA LYS A 3 -71.46 23.97 -25.10
C LYS A 3 -70.26 24.90 -25.35
N ASN A 4 -70.49 26.18 -25.59
CA ASN A 4 -69.47 27.17 -25.91
C ASN A 4 -68.70 27.68 -24.68
N ILE A 5 -69.31 27.67 -23.48
CA ILE A 5 -68.64 28.06 -22.23
C ILE A 5 -67.70 26.95 -21.76
N LEU A 6 -68.08 25.69 -21.98
CA LEU A 6 -67.29 24.52 -21.58
C LEU A 6 -65.96 24.44 -22.36
N THR A 7 -65.97 24.78 -23.66
CA THR A 7 -64.76 24.80 -24.51
C THR A 7 -63.78 25.90 -24.12
N PHE A 8 -64.28 27.06 -23.66
CA PHE A 8 -63.46 28.19 -23.24
C PHE A 8 -62.74 27.92 -21.90
N VAL A 9 -63.40 27.26 -20.96
CA VAL A 9 -62.82 26.89 -19.66
C VAL A 9 -61.78 25.77 -19.79
N LEU A 10 -62.02 24.79 -20.67
CA LEU A 10 -61.06 23.71 -20.97
C LEU A 10 -59.76 24.20 -21.63
N GLY A 11 -59.83 25.24 -22.47
CA GLY A 11 -58.64 25.86 -23.08
C GLY A 11 -57.78 26.66 -22.09
N PHE A 12 -58.40 27.28 -21.07
CA PHE A 12 -57.68 28.07 -20.06
C PHE A 12 -56.91 27.19 -19.07
N ILE A 13 -57.44 26.02 -18.73
CA ILE A 13 -56.79 25.05 -17.83
C ILE A 13 -55.58 24.38 -18.51
N SER A 14 -55.67 24.07 -19.81
CA SER A 14 -54.55 23.45 -20.53
C SER A 14 -53.41 24.45 -20.85
N GLY A 15 -53.75 25.70 -21.17
CA GLY A 15 -52.75 26.75 -21.45
C GLY A 15 -51.93 27.16 -20.21
N SER A 16 -52.56 27.20 -19.03
CA SER A 16 -51.87 27.54 -17.78
C SER A 16 -50.89 26.45 -17.33
N ALA A 17 -51.24 25.17 -17.47
CA ALA A 17 -50.34 24.06 -17.13
C ALA A 17 -49.07 24.05 -17.99
N ALA A 18 -49.19 24.26 -19.30
CA ALA A 18 -48.04 24.29 -20.21
C ALA A 18 -47.07 25.43 -19.86
N THR A 19 -47.60 26.61 -19.50
CA THR A 19 -46.79 27.80 -19.16
C THR A 19 -46.01 27.60 -17.87
N VAL A 20 -46.62 26.99 -16.84
CA VAL A 20 -45.93 26.67 -15.57
C VAL A 20 -44.83 25.63 -15.78
N ILE A 21 -45.07 24.60 -16.60
CA ILE A 21 -44.07 23.57 -16.91
C ILE A 21 -42.88 24.18 -17.66
N PHE A 22 -43.13 25.08 -18.63
CA PHE A 22 -42.06 25.74 -19.38
C PHE A 22 -41.25 26.70 -18.50
N ALA A 23 -41.92 27.48 -17.66
CA ALA A 23 -41.26 28.37 -16.71
C ALA A 23 -40.38 27.56 -15.74
N LYS A 24 -40.91 26.47 -15.16
CA LYS A 24 -40.16 25.61 -14.24
C LYS A 24 -38.91 25.02 -14.89
N LYS A 25 -39.03 24.51 -16.13
CA LYS A 25 -37.87 24.00 -16.89
C LYS A 25 -36.83 25.08 -17.20
N TYR A 26 -37.24 26.32 -17.47
CA TYR A 26 -36.32 27.42 -17.74
C TYR A 26 -35.54 27.83 -16.48
N TYR A 27 -36.22 27.92 -15.32
CA TYR A 27 -35.57 28.25 -14.05
C TYR A 27 -34.69 27.11 -13.51
N GLU A 28 -35.09 25.84 -13.68
CA GLU A 28 -34.26 24.68 -13.31
C GLU A 28 -32.96 24.63 -14.12
N LYS A 29 -33.00 25.00 -15.41
CA LYS A 29 -31.83 24.99 -16.28
C LYS A 29 -30.81 26.08 -15.92
N VAL A 30 -31.29 27.29 -15.61
CA VAL A 30 -30.44 28.41 -15.16
C VAL A 30 -29.81 28.11 -13.80
N ALA A 31 -30.56 27.51 -12.87
CA ALA A 31 -30.05 27.17 -11.55
C ALA A 31 -28.98 26.05 -11.58
N ASN A 32 -29.10 25.10 -12.50
CA ASN A 32 -28.16 23.97 -12.60
C ASN A 32 -26.82 24.37 -13.25
N ASP A 33 -26.82 25.25 -14.26
CA ASP A 33 -25.59 25.67 -14.94
C ASP A 33 -24.64 26.47 -14.01
N GLU A 34 -25.18 27.29 -13.09
CA GLU A 34 -24.36 28.03 -12.13
C GLU A 34 -23.77 27.13 -11.03
N ILE A 35 -24.51 26.09 -10.59
CA ILE A 35 -24.04 25.15 -9.57
C ILE A 35 -22.91 24.26 -10.11
N GLU A 36 -23.00 23.84 -11.37
CA GLU A 36 -22.02 22.95 -11.98
C GLU A 36 -20.66 23.64 -12.17
N GLN A 37 -20.66 24.89 -12.63
CA GLN A 37 -19.44 25.69 -12.75
C GLN A 37 -18.75 25.87 -11.39
N VAL A 38 -19.53 26.12 -10.33
CA VAL A 38 -18.97 26.26 -8.98
C VAL A 38 -18.36 24.94 -8.52
N LYS A 39 -19.05 23.80 -8.72
CA LYS A 39 -18.55 22.48 -8.37
C LYS A 39 -17.22 22.15 -9.06
N GLU A 40 -17.08 22.48 -10.34
CA GLU A 40 -15.82 22.30 -11.08
C GLU A 40 -14.68 23.17 -10.54
N THR A 41 -14.97 24.43 -10.15
CA THR A 41 -13.92 25.29 -9.57
C THR A 41 -13.44 24.82 -8.20
N TYR A 42 -14.33 24.27 -7.38
CA TYR A 42 -13.95 23.67 -6.10
C TYR A 42 -13.19 22.35 -6.29
N ALA A 43 -13.59 21.51 -7.23
CA ALA A 43 -12.86 20.28 -7.57
C ALA A 43 -11.44 20.58 -8.06
N ARG A 44 -11.28 21.54 -8.99
CA ARG A 44 -9.96 21.97 -9.48
C ARG A 44 -9.08 22.55 -8.37
N LYS A 45 -9.66 23.30 -7.42
CA LYS A 45 -8.91 23.81 -6.27
C LYS A 45 -8.42 22.69 -5.35
N ALA A 46 -9.26 21.69 -5.09
CA ALA A 46 -8.88 20.52 -4.29
C ALA A 46 -7.74 19.73 -4.96
N GLU A 47 -7.80 19.50 -6.28
CA GLU A 47 -6.72 18.82 -7.01
C GLU A 47 -5.38 19.57 -6.94
N ILE A 48 -5.40 20.90 -7.06
CA ILE A 48 -4.19 21.73 -6.94
C ILE A 48 -3.63 21.71 -5.52
N GLU A 49 -4.50 21.73 -4.51
CA GLU A 49 -4.08 21.66 -3.10
C GLU A 49 -3.45 20.29 -2.77
N GLU A 50 -4.05 19.19 -3.22
CA GLU A 50 -3.51 17.84 -3.05
C GLU A 50 -2.18 17.67 -3.80
N ALA A 51 -2.05 18.18 -5.03
CA ALA A 51 -0.78 18.18 -5.75
C ALA A 51 0.31 18.99 -5.03
N GLY A 52 -0.07 20.10 -4.38
CA GLY A 52 0.83 20.90 -3.55
C GLY A 52 1.33 20.16 -2.30
N LYS A 53 0.44 19.43 -1.61
CA LYS A 53 0.81 18.59 -0.46
C LYS A 53 1.77 17.47 -0.85
N ILE A 54 1.54 16.81 -1.98
CA ILE A 54 2.43 15.76 -2.49
C ILE A 54 3.84 16.32 -2.75
N ASP A 55 3.96 17.52 -3.32
CA ASP A 55 5.26 18.17 -3.57
C ASP A 55 5.98 18.57 -2.27
N GLU A 56 5.24 18.99 -1.23
CA GLU A 56 5.79 19.26 0.09
C GLU A 56 6.26 17.98 0.80
N ASP A 57 5.47 16.91 0.74
CA ASP A 57 5.80 15.61 1.32
C ASP A 57 7.04 15.00 0.65
N LEU A 58 7.15 15.08 -0.68
CA LEU A 58 8.34 14.61 -1.42
C LEU A 58 9.61 15.38 -1.00
N LYS A 59 9.51 16.70 -0.80
CA LYS A 59 10.64 17.50 -0.30
C LYS A 59 10.98 17.17 1.15
N ALA A 60 9.99 16.86 1.97
CA ALA A 60 10.22 16.44 3.35
C ALA A 60 10.97 15.09 3.40
N VAL A 61 10.58 14.13 2.56
CA VAL A 61 11.28 12.85 2.41
C VAL A 61 12.72 13.04 1.94
N ASP A 62 12.95 13.84 0.90
CA ASP A 62 14.30 14.11 0.37
C ASP A 62 15.20 14.80 1.41
N LYS A 63 14.62 15.67 2.24
CA LYS A 63 15.33 16.28 3.37
C LYS A 63 15.72 15.24 4.42
N VAL A 64 14.81 14.35 4.82
CA VAL A 64 15.09 13.29 5.80
C VAL A 64 16.21 12.37 5.30
N ILE A 65 16.18 11.99 4.01
CA ILE A 65 17.22 11.18 3.36
C ILE A 65 18.60 11.85 3.48
N LYS A 66 18.68 13.14 3.12
CA LYS A 66 19.93 13.91 3.18
C LYS A 66 20.42 14.16 4.60
N GLU A 67 19.51 14.48 5.52
CA GLU A 67 19.83 14.83 6.91
C GLU A 67 20.34 13.62 7.70
N HIS A 68 19.77 12.44 7.46
CA HIS A 68 20.15 11.21 8.17
C HIS A 68 21.21 10.40 7.43
N GLN A 69 21.74 10.91 6.31
CA GLN A 69 22.73 10.24 5.48
C GLN A 69 22.36 8.77 5.23
N TYR A 70 21.10 8.50 4.90
CA TYR A 70 20.69 7.16 4.46
C TYR A 70 21.54 6.84 3.21
N ASN A 71 22.58 6.04 3.41
CA ASN A 71 23.54 5.68 2.39
C ASN A 71 22.82 4.81 1.36
N THR A 72 22.58 5.33 0.15
CA THR A 72 22.06 4.49 -0.94
C THR A 72 23.13 3.60 -1.56
N VAL A 73 24.41 3.83 -1.26
CA VAL A 73 25.54 2.89 -1.46
C VAL A 73 26.62 3.35 -0.48
N THR A 74 27.16 2.44 0.34
CA THR A 74 28.35 2.71 1.15
C THR A 74 29.55 2.92 0.24
N ASP A 75 30.07 4.16 0.20
CA ASP A 75 31.44 4.41 -0.20
C ASP A 75 32.38 3.61 0.73
N GLU A 76 33.31 2.88 0.12
CA GLU A 76 34.32 1.99 0.72
C GLU A 76 33.93 0.50 0.84
N GLU A 77 33.67 -0.14 -0.30
CA GLU A 77 34.01 -1.55 -0.45
C GLU A 77 35.54 -1.71 -0.63
N PRO A 78 36.19 -2.69 0.03
CA PRO A 78 37.39 -3.27 -0.56
C PRO A 78 37.02 -3.69 -1.98
N LYS A 79 37.91 -3.46 -2.95
CA LYS A 79 37.72 -3.94 -4.33
C LYS A 79 37.77 -5.48 -4.37
N GLU A 80 36.76 -6.14 -3.82
CA GLU A 80 36.34 -7.42 -4.34
C GLU A 80 35.65 -7.13 -5.67
N THR A 81 36.12 -7.79 -6.69
CA THR A 81 35.59 -7.68 -8.05
C THR A 81 34.09 -7.92 -8.01
N ALA A 82 33.31 -6.99 -8.58
CA ALA A 82 31.84 -7.02 -8.67
C ALA A 82 31.27 -8.24 -9.46
N GLU A 83 32.10 -9.24 -9.75
CA GLU A 83 31.75 -10.47 -10.46
C GLU A 83 31.37 -11.64 -9.52
N ASP A 84 31.58 -11.53 -8.19
CA ASP A 84 31.41 -12.67 -7.25
C ASP A 84 30.37 -12.49 -6.13
N LYS A 85 29.68 -11.34 -6.01
CA LYS A 85 28.60 -11.21 -5.02
C LYS A 85 27.34 -11.94 -5.49
N LYS A 86 27.22 -13.20 -5.08
CA LYS A 86 26.01 -14.01 -5.26
C LYS A 86 24.88 -13.37 -4.43
N GLY A 87 23.67 -13.33 -5.00
CA GLY A 87 22.47 -12.97 -4.23
C GLY A 87 22.23 -13.95 -3.07
N PRO A 88 21.20 -13.72 -2.24
CA PRO A 88 20.92 -14.54 -1.07
C PRO A 88 20.88 -16.04 -1.38
N TYR A 89 21.35 -16.87 -0.45
CA TYR A 89 21.32 -18.32 -0.59
C TYR A 89 21.19 -19.04 0.75
N VAL A 90 20.52 -20.20 0.74
CA VAL A 90 20.37 -21.06 1.92
C VAL A 90 21.72 -21.63 2.37
N ILE A 91 21.98 -21.58 3.67
CA ILE A 91 23.17 -22.13 4.33
C ILE A 91 22.77 -23.23 5.34
N GLN A 92 23.75 -24.02 5.77
CA GLN A 92 23.54 -25.01 6.82
C GLN A 92 23.49 -24.35 8.21
N PRO A 93 22.78 -24.94 9.19
CA PRO A 93 22.73 -24.43 10.56
C PRO A 93 24.11 -24.19 11.18
N GLU A 94 25.09 -25.07 10.89
CA GLU A 94 26.46 -24.95 11.40
C GLU A 94 27.22 -23.75 10.81
N GLN A 95 26.76 -23.20 9.68
CA GLN A 95 27.36 -22.05 9.02
C GLN A 95 26.76 -20.73 9.47
N PHE A 96 25.59 -20.75 10.13
CA PHE A 96 24.93 -19.56 10.65
C PHE A 96 25.81 -18.91 11.73
N CYS A 97 26.09 -17.61 11.59
CA CYS A 97 27.02 -16.88 12.46
C CYS A 97 28.46 -17.44 12.50
N ASP A 98 28.88 -18.27 11.53
CA ASP A 98 30.28 -18.74 11.41
C ASP A 98 31.23 -17.68 10.80
N CYS A 99 30.69 -16.49 10.49
CA CYS A 99 31.45 -15.34 9.99
C CYS A 99 31.08 -14.06 10.77
N ASP A 100 31.66 -12.92 10.38
CA ASP A 100 31.43 -11.63 11.05
C ASP A 100 30.17 -10.89 10.57
N TYR A 101 29.20 -11.64 10.04
CA TYR A 101 27.92 -11.10 9.56
C TYR A 101 26.96 -10.86 10.72
N THR A 102 26.04 -9.92 10.52
CA THR A 102 25.03 -9.61 11.53
C THR A 102 23.92 -10.66 11.46
N PRO A 103 23.57 -11.36 12.56
CA PRO A 103 22.39 -12.21 12.57
C PRO A 103 21.10 -11.38 12.65
N MET A 104 20.08 -11.81 11.91
CA MET A 104 18.72 -11.26 12.00
C MET A 104 17.68 -12.36 11.94
N THR A 105 16.63 -12.23 12.74
CA THR A 105 15.49 -13.16 12.71
C THR A 105 14.34 -12.58 11.89
N LEU A 106 13.75 -13.42 11.03
CA LEU A 106 12.52 -13.15 10.29
C LEU A 106 11.50 -14.23 10.62
N TRP A 107 10.22 -13.88 10.54
CA TRP A 107 9.10 -14.77 10.82
C TRP A 107 8.29 -14.98 9.56
N TYR A 108 8.16 -16.22 9.09
CA TYR A 108 7.33 -16.62 7.97
C TYR A 108 5.99 -17.17 8.48
N TRP A 109 4.89 -16.52 8.09
CA TRP A 109 3.55 -16.82 8.58
C TRP A 109 2.79 -17.74 7.60
N THR A 110 1.74 -18.41 8.08
CA THR A 110 0.98 -19.37 7.25
C THR A 110 0.19 -18.73 6.10
N ASP A 111 -0.08 -17.42 6.17
CA ASP A 111 -0.68 -16.61 5.12
C ASP A 111 0.34 -16.06 4.11
N GLY A 112 1.62 -16.41 4.26
CA GLY A 112 2.72 -16.05 3.36
C GLY A 112 3.38 -14.72 3.67
N GLU A 113 2.94 -14.03 4.72
CA GLU A 113 3.58 -12.80 5.18
C GLU A 113 4.95 -13.11 5.80
N VAL A 114 5.87 -12.15 5.70
CA VAL A 114 7.18 -12.18 6.37
C VAL A 114 7.30 -10.95 7.24
N THR A 115 7.65 -11.12 8.51
CA THR A 115 7.81 -10.02 9.45
C THR A 115 9.16 -10.04 10.14
N ASN A 116 9.59 -8.87 10.62
CA ASN A 116 10.71 -8.76 11.57
C ASN A 116 10.26 -9.07 13.01
N ASP A 117 11.17 -8.93 13.96
CA ASP A 117 10.91 -9.14 15.39
C ASP A 117 9.87 -8.20 15.99
N ASP A 118 9.75 -6.97 15.46
CA ASP A 118 8.73 -5.99 15.85
C ASP A 118 7.34 -6.29 15.25
N LYS A 119 7.15 -7.46 14.62
CA LYS A 119 5.91 -7.84 13.91
C LYS A 119 5.53 -6.87 12.78
N LYS A 120 6.53 -6.21 12.17
CA LYS A 120 6.31 -5.37 10.98
C LYS A 120 6.55 -6.18 9.72
N ILE A 121 5.63 -6.06 8.77
CA ILE A 121 5.74 -6.68 7.44
C ILE A 121 6.98 -6.16 6.74
N VAL A 122 7.75 -7.09 6.19
CA VAL A 122 8.96 -6.83 5.40
C VAL A 122 8.58 -6.78 3.93
N ALA A 123 8.75 -5.63 3.28
CA ALA A 123 8.30 -5.43 1.91
C ALA A 123 9.26 -5.98 0.84
N ASN A 124 10.56 -6.07 1.14
CA ASN A 124 11.60 -6.44 0.19
C ASN A 124 12.17 -7.85 0.44
N VAL A 125 11.30 -8.82 0.74
CA VAL A 125 11.67 -10.20 1.10
C VAL A 125 12.66 -10.81 0.11
N ASP A 126 12.36 -10.76 -1.19
CA ASP A 126 13.20 -11.36 -2.24
C ASP A 126 14.64 -10.80 -2.28
N GLU A 127 14.81 -9.53 -1.92
CA GLU A 127 16.13 -8.89 -1.86
C GLU A 127 16.93 -9.32 -0.63
N LEU A 128 16.24 -9.58 0.48
CA LEU A 128 16.87 -9.97 1.74
C LEU A 128 17.28 -11.43 1.73
N ILE A 129 16.34 -12.32 1.35
CA ILE A 129 16.48 -13.76 1.52
C ILE A 129 16.38 -14.58 0.23
N GLY A 130 16.12 -13.94 -0.91
CA GLY A 130 15.89 -14.64 -2.18
C GLY A 130 14.42 -15.07 -2.35
N ASP A 131 14.14 -15.90 -3.34
CA ASP A 131 12.79 -16.39 -3.63
C ASP A 131 12.19 -17.08 -2.39
N VAL A 132 11.15 -16.47 -1.81
CA VAL A 132 10.53 -16.94 -0.58
C VAL A 132 9.93 -18.34 -0.73
N ASP A 133 9.41 -18.70 -1.91
CA ASP A 133 8.86 -20.02 -2.15
C ASP A 133 9.97 -21.09 -2.18
N GLU A 134 11.13 -20.75 -2.75
CA GLU A 134 12.31 -21.62 -2.73
C GLU A 134 12.83 -21.79 -1.31
N VAL A 135 13.03 -20.70 -0.56
CA VAL A 135 13.56 -20.73 0.80
C VAL A 135 12.65 -21.51 1.75
N THR A 136 11.35 -21.27 1.71
CA THR A 136 10.39 -21.94 2.60
C THR A 136 10.22 -23.43 2.27
N SER A 137 10.63 -23.87 1.07
CA SER A 137 10.66 -25.30 0.73
C SER A 137 11.70 -26.09 1.55
N TYR A 138 12.68 -25.43 2.15
CA TYR A 138 13.69 -26.05 3.02
C TYR A 138 13.22 -26.31 4.46
N PHE A 139 12.01 -25.88 4.85
CA PHE A 139 11.47 -26.24 6.16
C PHE A 139 11.36 -27.76 6.31
N GLY A 140 11.84 -28.28 7.43
CA GLY A 140 11.85 -29.71 7.74
C GLY A 140 13.07 -30.48 7.24
N GLU A 141 14.00 -29.84 6.52
CA GLU A 141 15.24 -30.48 6.06
C GLU A 141 16.17 -30.89 7.21
N TYR A 142 16.15 -30.14 8.32
CA TYR A 142 16.96 -30.43 9.51
C TYR A 142 16.09 -30.94 10.67
N GLU A 143 16.30 -32.19 11.09
CA GLU A 143 15.49 -32.84 12.14
C GLU A 143 15.55 -32.11 13.49
N ASN A 144 16.69 -31.50 13.83
CA ASN A 144 16.85 -30.78 15.10
C ASN A 144 16.15 -29.41 15.11
N ASP A 145 15.85 -28.86 13.94
CA ASP A 145 15.31 -27.51 13.78
C ASP A 145 14.43 -27.44 12.52
N PRO A 146 13.28 -28.16 12.51
CA PRO A 146 12.47 -28.32 11.31
C PRO A 146 11.73 -27.04 10.91
N ASP A 147 11.63 -26.07 11.82
CA ASP A 147 10.86 -24.84 11.65
C ASP A 147 11.75 -23.64 11.30
N THR A 148 13.01 -23.89 10.97
CA THR A 148 13.99 -22.84 10.70
C THR A 148 14.74 -23.09 9.40
N VAL A 149 14.95 -22.01 8.65
CA VAL A 149 15.83 -21.98 7.48
C VAL A 149 16.82 -20.84 7.65
N TYR A 150 18.08 -21.09 7.32
CA TYR A 150 19.16 -20.12 7.43
C TYR A 150 19.56 -19.62 6.05
N VAL A 151 19.60 -18.30 5.86
CA VAL A 151 19.96 -17.67 4.57
C VAL A 151 21.09 -16.68 4.77
N ARG A 152 22.10 -16.73 3.91
CA ARG A 152 23.19 -15.74 3.88
C ARG A 152 22.97 -14.74 2.76
N ASN A 153 23.10 -13.46 3.09
CA ASN A 153 23.16 -12.37 2.13
C ASN A 153 24.52 -11.66 2.22
N ASP A 154 25.44 -12.02 1.31
CA ASP A 154 26.80 -11.44 1.26
C ASP A 154 26.81 -9.96 0.90
N ILE A 155 25.79 -9.48 0.17
CA ILE A 155 25.67 -8.06 -0.21
C ILE A 155 25.39 -7.23 1.05
N GLN A 156 24.49 -7.70 1.91
CA GLN A 156 24.13 -7.01 3.16
C GLN A 156 25.02 -7.37 4.35
N ARG A 157 25.83 -8.44 4.23
CA ARG A 157 26.60 -9.05 5.32
C ARG A 157 25.71 -9.42 6.51
N ILE A 158 24.60 -10.08 6.18
CA ILE A 158 23.60 -10.53 7.14
C ILE A 158 23.38 -12.04 6.97
N ASP A 159 23.29 -12.73 8.10
CA ASP A 159 22.76 -14.09 8.18
C ASP A 159 21.34 -14.01 8.72
N TYR A 160 20.36 -14.47 7.95
CA TYR A 160 18.96 -14.52 8.33
C TYR A 160 18.61 -15.90 8.91
N GLU A 161 17.99 -15.89 10.08
CA GLU A 161 17.26 -17.02 10.67
C GLU A 161 15.77 -16.82 10.36
N ILE A 162 15.18 -17.71 9.58
CA ILE A 162 13.79 -17.61 9.15
C ILE A 162 12.98 -18.65 9.90
N LEU A 163 12.16 -18.19 10.84
CA LEU A 163 11.34 -19.02 11.71
C LEU A 163 9.93 -19.16 11.14
N LYS A 164 9.43 -20.39 11.11
CA LYS A 164 8.05 -20.68 10.73
C LYS A 164 7.11 -20.39 11.89
N GLU A 165 6.11 -19.55 11.64
CA GLU A 165 4.98 -19.32 12.54
C GLU A 165 3.76 -20.09 12.02
N TYR A 166 3.06 -20.76 12.93
CA TYR A 166 1.96 -21.67 12.62
C TYR A 166 0.60 -20.98 12.61
N ARG A 167 0.57 -19.68 12.88
CA ARG A 167 -0.60 -18.80 12.78
C ARG A 167 -0.53 -17.97 11.51
N ALA A 168 -1.66 -17.42 11.08
CA ALA A 168 -1.66 -16.39 10.06
C ALA A 168 -1.28 -15.05 10.70
N PHE A 169 -0.55 -14.19 10.00
CA PHE A 169 -0.27 -12.84 10.50
C PHE A 169 -1.58 -12.07 10.74
N SER A 170 -2.60 -12.31 9.91
CA SER A 170 -3.94 -11.74 10.08
C SER A 170 -4.59 -12.00 11.45
N ASP A 171 -4.23 -13.11 12.11
CA ASP A 171 -4.82 -13.52 13.38
C ASP A 171 -4.37 -12.63 14.55
N LEU A 172 -3.21 -11.95 14.45
CA LEU A 172 -2.69 -11.08 15.52
C LEU A 172 -3.64 -9.95 15.90
N ASN A 173 -4.35 -9.39 14.92
CA ASN A 173 -5.31 -8.30 15.17
C ASN A 173 -6.57 -8.80 15.90
N SER A 174 -6.83 -10.11 15.91
CA SER A 174 -7.97 -10.69 16.60
C SER A 174 -7.71 -10.93 18.09
N ASP A 175 -6.44 -11.03 18.49
CA ASP A 175 -6.04 -11.26 19.88
C ASP A 175 -6.02 -9.94 20.69
N GLU A 176 -5.78 -8.78 20.07
CA GLU A 176 -5.79 -7.48 20.75
C GLU A 176 -7.21 -7.00 21.14
N GLU A 177 -8.27 -7.60 20.59
CA GLU A 177 -9.66 -7.19 20.87
C GLU A 177 -10.26 -7.85 22.13
N TYR A 178 -9.53 -8.78 22.78
CA TYR A 178 -10.03 -9.54 23.93
C TYR A 178 -9.44 -9.15 25.29
N ASP A 179 -8.58 -8.12 25.36
CA ASP A 179 -7.90 -7.68 26.58
C ASP A 179 -8.37 -6.32 27.17
N GLU A 180 -9.56 -5.82 26.77
CA GLU A 180 -10.27 -4.70 27.45
C GLU A 180 -11.51 -5.15 28.25
#